data_AF-K5YTB4-F1
#
_entry.id   AF-K5YTB4-F1
#
_cell.length_a   1.000
_cell.length_b   1.000
_cell.length_c   1.000
_cell.angle_alpha   90.00
_cell.angle_beta   90.00
_cell.angle_gamma   90.00
#
_symmetry.space_group_name_H-M   'P 1'
#
loop_
_entity.id
_entity.type
_entity.pdbx_description
1 polymer ?
#
loop_
_entity_poly.entity_id
_entity_poly.type
_entity_poly.pdbx_seq_one_letter_code
_entity_poly.pdbx_strand_id
1 'polypeptide(L)'
;LKKAADLIPLGAGEPVTIEALPTKIFDILSRTQISLSSKSGARIPITRHGNGAQSLAVICLFDAFLQSRLESSYGEHAEPLLALEEPEAHLHPSAAKAVGTMLQTLSGQKIITTHSGDLLAGVPLTKIRRLSRRNGEIRVHQIGEGVFTKEELRKLDYQVRLSRGSLLFSRCWLLVEGETEGTLLPECARILGCDLDAEGISCIEFSQVGVEKIIKLADQLGIAWFVVADNDQAGLSYETSAKSQLDGRPASDHIKVLDHGDMEVFLCIEGFGSIYEASVASQKSSQVKATKGTSLYWKQVTDAQSKNAKPRNALAVVDEMAKQGKAGVPTLLSNIIGQTQTLARSNG
;
A
#
# COMPACT_ATOMS: atom_id res chain seq x y z
N LEU A 1 66.52 -5.54 15.34
CA LEU A 1 65.99 -4.58 16.35
C LEU A 1 66.59 -4.74 17.75
N LYS A 2 67.15 -5.90 18.15
CA LYS A 2 67.89 -6.04 19.44
C LYS A 2 69.00 -5.01 19.66
N LYS A 3 69.76 -4.64 18.62
CA LYS A 3 70.83 -3.62 18.70
C LYS A 3 70.34 -2.18 18.98
N ALA A 4 69.05 -1.88 18.81
CA ALA A 4 68.51 -0.55 19.10
C ALA A 4 68.18 -0.35 20.59
N ALA A 5 67.98 -1.44 21.34
CA ALA A 5 67.66 -1.40 22.77
C ALA A 5 68.87 -0.97 23.63
N ASP A 6 70.10 -1.13 23.13
CA ASP A 6 71.32 -0.74 23.83
C ASP A 6 71.59 0.78 23.78
N LEU A 7 70.86 1.53 22.93
CA LEU A 7 71.07 2.96 22.71
C LEU A 7 70.00 3.85 23.36
N ILE A 8 68.86 3.29 23.79
CA ILE A 8 67.72 4.04 24.35
C ILE A 8 67.09 3.21 25.48
N PRO A 9 66.87 3.77 26.69
CA PRO A 9 66.22 3.03 27.77
C PRO A 9 64.74 2.81 27.42
N LEU A 10 64.37 1.56 27.11
CA LEU A 10 63.00 1.14 26.80
C LEU A 10 62.44 0.26 27.94
N GLY A 11 61.12 0.31 28.15
CA GLY A 11 60.43 -0.38 29.25
C GLY A 11 60.48 -1.91 29.16
N ALA A 12 60.43 -2.59 30.32
CA ALA A 12 60.64 -4.03 30.48
C ALA A 12 59.58 -4.96 29.84
N GLY A 13 58.59 -4.42 29.13
CA GLY A 13 57.58 -5.17 28.37
C GLY A 13 57.59 -4.73 26.92
N GLU A 14 57.66 -5.70 26.00
CA GLU A 14 57.69 -5.56 24.51
C GLU A 14 57.97 -4.14 24.00
N PRO A 15 59.25 -3.73 23.92
CA PRO A 15 59.61 -2.32 23.71
C PRO A 15 59.37 -1.79 22.30
N VAL A 16 58.94 -2.66 21.36
CA VAL A 16 58.70 -2.30 19.96
C VAL A 16 57.52 -3.09 19.42
N THR A 17 56.36 -2.44 19.33
CA THR A 17 55.21 -2.90 18.55
C THR A 17 55.27 -2.29 17.15
N ILE A 18 55.28 -3.12 16.12
CA ILE A 18 55.14 -2.70 14.72
C ILE A 18 53.73 -3.09 14.29
N GLU A 19 52.79 -2.15 14.31
CA GLU A 19 51.51 -2.32 13.62
C GLU A 19 51.70 -1.89 12.17
N ALA A 20 51.81 -2.86 11.27
CA ALA A 20 51.80 -2.59 9.84
C ALA A 20 50.40 -2.07 9.45
N LEU A 21 50.32 -0.86 8.90
CA LEU A 21 49.11 -0.40 8.23
C LEU A 21 48.85 -1.32 7.02
N PRO A 22 47.63 -1.83 6.84
CA PRO A 22 47.34 -2.68 5.69
C PRO A 22 47.62 -1.93 4.39
N THR A 23 48.40 -2.52 3.48
CA THR A 23 48.75 -1.89 2.20
C THR A 23 47.58 -1.88 1.21
N LYS A 24 46.57 -2.71 1.46
CA LYS A 24 45.35 -2.77 0.63
C LYS A 24 44.27 -1.87 1.24
N ILE A 25 43.72 -0.98 0.42
CA ILE A 25 42.63 -0.07 0.79
C ILE A 25 41.43 -0.84 1.38
N PHE A 26 41.11 -2.02 0.84
CA PHE A 26 40.04 -2.88 1.37
C PHE A 26 40.31 -3.39 2.79
N ASP A 27 41.56 -3.69 3.14
CA ASP A 27 41.91 -4.13 4.50
C ASP A 27 41.83 -2.96 5.50
N ILE A 28 42.21 -1.74 5.07
CA ILE A 28 41.99 -0.51 5.87
C ILE A 28 40.50 -0.27 6.07
N LEU A 29 39.69 -0.34 5.00
CA LEU A 29 38.24 -0.15 5.07
C LEU A 29 37.58 -1.18 6.00
N SER A 30 38.01 -2.44 5.94
CA SER A 30 37.47 -3.53 6.80
C SER A 30 37.72 -3.31 8.31
N ARG A 31 38.73 -2.50 8.66
CA ARG A 31 39.09 -2.17 10.04
C ARG A 31 38.70 -0.75 10.45
N THR A 32 38.17 0.04 9.53
CA THR A 32 37.76 1.43 9.81
C THR A 32 36.47 1.43 10.63
N GLN A 33 36.55 1.94 11.86
CA GLN A 33 35.35 2.15 12.68
C GLN A 33 34.67 3.47 12.30
N ILE A 34 33.49 3.38 11.69
CA ILE A 34 32.67 4.55 11.39
C ILE A 34 31.96 5.00 12.67
N SER A 35 32.06 6.28 13.01
CA SER A 35 31.33 6.88 14.14
C SER A 35 30.47 8.04 13.65
N LEU A 36 29.21 8.09 14.07
CA LEU A 36 28.28 9.16 13.77
C LEU A 36 28.23 10.15 14.93
N SER A 37 28.25 11.45 14.63
CA SER A 37 28.11 12.50 15.63
C SER A 37 26.63 12.71 15.94
N SER A 38 26.26 12.58 17.22
CA SER A 38 24.93 12.94 17.70
C SER A 38 24.76 14.46 17.84
N LYS A 39 23.51 14.92 18.02
CA LYS A 39 23.20 16.34 18.27
C LYS A 39 23.88 16.92 19.52
N SER A 40 24.28 16.08 20.47
CA SER A 40 25.02 16.48 21.67
C SER A 40 26.54 16.54 21.45
N GLY A 41 27.04 16.23 20.25
CA GLY A 41 28.46 16.19 19.92
C GLY A 41 29.15 14.87 20.28
N ALA A 42 28.47 13.94 20.95
CA ALA A 42 29.02 12.62 21.21
C ALA A 42 29.18 11.83 19.91
N ARG A 43 30.38 11.28 19.66
CA ARG A 43 30.68 10.39 18.54
C ARG A 43 30.38 8.95 18.96
N ILE A 44 29.43 8.33 18.29
CA ILE A 44 28.94 6.99 18.62
C ILE A 44 29.32 6.06 17.46
N PRO A 45 30.01 4.93 17.73
CA PRO A 45 30.28 3.94 16.71
C PRO A 45 28.99 3.45 16.03
N ILE A 46 29.02 3.27 14.71
CA ILE A 46 27.89 2.76 13.92
C ILE A 46 27.31 1.47 14.51
N THR A 47 28.17 0.60 15.05
CA THR A 47 27.78 -0.67 15.70
C THR A 47 26.91 -0.50 16.95
N ARG A 48 26.87 0.70 17.53
CA ARG A 48 26.00 1.06 18.67
C ARG A 48 24.71 1.76 18.26
N HIS A 49 24.48 1.97 16.95
CA HIS A 49 23.21 2.43 16.42
C HIS A 49 22.29 1.25 16.10
N GLY A 50 20.98 1.50 16.01
CA GLY A 50 20.03 0.48 15.55
C GLY A 50 20.29 0.06 14.09
N ASN A 51 19.99 -1.20 13.75
CA ASN A 51 20.32 -1.81 12.46
C ASN A 51 19.96 -0.94 11.25
N GLY A 52 18.78 -0.33 11.22
CA GLY A 52 18.40 0.52 10.09
C GLY A 52 19.30 1.75 9.90
N ALA A 53 19.76 2.39 10.99
CA ALA A 53 20.72 3.48 10.89
C ALA A 53 22.10 3.02 10.41
N GLN A 54 22.48 1.77 10.75
CA GLN A 54 23.70 1.16 10.23
C GLN A 54 23.60 0.95 8.71
N SER A 55 22.52 0.32 8.24
CA SER A 55 22.28 0.07 6.81
C SER A 55 22.29 1.36 5.99
N LEU A 56 21.66 2.43 6.49
CA LEU A 56 21.66 3.72 5.80
C LEU A 56 23.04 4.35 5.72
N ALA A 57 23.82 4.31 6.80
CA ALA A 57 25.17 4.84 6.78
C ALA A 57 26.08 4.06 5.83
N VAL A 58 25.88 2.73 5.68
CA VAL A 58 26.59 1.93 4.67
C VAL A 58 26.22 2.36 3.25
N ILE A 59 24.92 2.54 2.96
CA ILE A 59 24.46 3.03 1.64
C ILE A 59 25.05 4.41 1.33
N CYS A 60 25.00 5.36 2.26
CA CYS A 60 25.56 6.70 2.07
C CYS A 60 27.08 6.68 1.91
N LEU A 61 27.80 5.83 2.64
CA LEU A 61 29.25 5.70 2.48
C LEU A 61 29.61 5.12 1.12
N PHE A 62 28.85 4.14 0.65
CA PHE A 62 29.03 3.56 -0.67
C PHE A 62 28.81 4.60 -1.77
N ASP A 63 27.76 5.42 -1.67
CA ASP A 63 27.51 6.53 -2.60
C ASP A 63 28.64 7.56 -2.59
N ALA A 64 29.12 7.96 -1.41
CA ALA A 64 30.27 8.87 -1.29
C ALA A 64 31.54 8.27 -1.91
N PHE A 65 31.77 6.97 -1.74
CA PHE A 65 32.88 6.26 -2.39
C PHE A 65 32.74 6.28 -3.92
N LEU A 66 31.55 5.99 -4.44
CA LEU A 66 31.27 6.02 -5.87
C LEU A 66 31.55 7.41 -6.44
N GLN A 67 31.01 8.46 -5.84
CA GLN A 67 31.25 9.84 -6.25
C GLN A 67 32.74 10.23 -6.23
N SER A 68 33.52 9.68 -5.29
CA SER A 68 34.95 10.00 -5.18
C SER A 68 35.86 9.22 -6.13
N ARG A 69 35.47 8.00 -6.55
CA ARG A 69 36.40 7.04 -7.18
C ARG A 69 36.00 6.52 -8.54
N LEU A 70 34.75 6.70 -8.98
CA LEU A 70 34.27 6.19 -10.27
C LEU A 70 35.11 6.69 -11.45
N GLU A 71 35.20 8.00 -11.62
CA GLU A 71 35.90 8.61 -12.77
C GLU A 71 37.40 8.28 -12.80
N SER A 72 38.04 8.29 -11.63
CA SER A 72 39.49 8.08 -11.53
C SER A 72 39.94 6.63 -11.69
N SER A 73 39.07 5.65 -11.42
CA SER A 73 39.45 4.24 -11.33
C SER A 73 38.82 3.35 -12.40
N TYR A 74 37.68 3.75 -13.00
CA TYR A 74 36.90 2.87 -13.89
C TYR A 74 36.55 3.47 -15.26
N GLY A 75 36.91 4.74 -15.51
CA GLY A 75 36.73 5.42 -16.80
C GLY A 75 35.51 6.35 -16.85
N GLU A 76 35.48 7.23 -17.86
CA GLU A 76 34.50 8.32 -18.00
C GLU A 76 33.05 7.85 -18.15
N HIS A 77 32.83 6.65 -18.68
CA HIS A 77 31.48 6.09 -18.93
C HIS A 77 31.07 5.00 -17.94
N ALA A 78 31.78 4.85 -16.81
CA ALA A 78 31.44 3.85 -15.81
C ALA A 78 30.21 4.29 -14.99
N GLU A 79 29.12 3.52 -15.07
CA GLU A 79 27.93 3.71 -14.23
C GLU A 79 27.80 2.60 -13.18
N PRO A 80 27.53 2.95 -11.90
CA PRO A 80 27.33 1.95 -10.87
C PRO A 80 25.96 1.28 -10.98
N LEU A 81 25.92 -0.03 -10.74
CA LEU A 81 24.69 -0.80 -10.52
C LEU A 81 24.59 -1.17 -9.05
N LEU A 82 23.57 -0.66 -8.37
CA LEU A 82 23.31 -0.91 -6.95
C LEU A 82 22.10 -1.83 -6.81
N ALA A 83 22.30 -3.00 -6.20
CA ALA A 83 21.24 -3.91 -5.81
C ALA A 83 21.06 -3.85 -4.28
N LEU A 84 19.87 -3.50 -3.81
CA LEU A 84 19.54 -3.40 -2.39
C LEU A 84 18.38 -4.32 -2.05
N GLU A 85 18.57 -5.14 -1.02
CA GLU A 85 17.51 -5.94 -0.44
C GLU A 85 16.98 -5.25 0.81
N GLU A 86 15.68 -4.92 0.79
CA GLU A 86 14.95 -4.29 1.91
C GLU A 86 15.75 -3.17 2.62
N PRO A 87 16.18 -2.11 1.90
CA PRO A 87 16.97 -1.04 2.49
C PRO A 87 16.27 -0.30 3.64
N GLU A 88 14.95 -0.46 3.75
CA GLU A 88 14.12 0.05 4.82
C GLU A 88 13.95 -0.88 6.03
N ALA A 89 14.50 -2.09 5.99
CA ALA A 89 14.37 -3.05 7.07
C ALA A 89 14.85 -2.45 8.41
N HIS A 90 14.10 -2.73 9.47
CA HIS A 90 14.36 -2.22 10.83
C HIS A 90 14.34 -0.68 10.97
N LEU A 91 13.81 0.05 9.99
CA LEU A 91 13.52 1.48 10.12
C LEU A 91 12.09 1.71 10.60
N HIS A 92 11.91 2.81 11.31
CA HIS A 92 10.58 3.35 11.57
C HIS A 92 9.90 3.74 10.24
N PRO A 93 8.56 3.59 10.08
CA PRO A 93 7.82 3.97 8.87
C PRO A 93 8.16 5.34 8.28
N SER A 94 8.35 6.36 9.13
CA SER A 94 8.74 7.70 8.68
C SER A 94 10.15 7.75 8.08
N ALA A 95 11.07 6.94 8.59
CA ALA A 95 12.41 6.81 8.04
C ALA A 95 12.40 6.01 6.74
N ALA A 96 11.62 4.92 6.64
CA ALA A 96 11.45 4.15 5.40
C ALA A 96 11.01 5.02 4.21
N LYS A 97 10.09 5.98 4.44
CA LYS A 97 9.72 6.97 3.41
C LYS A 97 10.89 7.85 2.98
N ALA A 98 11.67 8.33 3.94
CA ALA A 98 12.84 9.15 3.66
C ALA A 98 13.91 8.36 2.87
N VAL A 99 14.03 7.05 3.11
CA VAL A 99 14.89 6.17 2.31
C VAL A 99 14.48 6.20 0.84
N GLY A 100 13.18 6.09 0.52
CA GLY A 100 12.72 6.17 -0.87
C GLY A 100 13.19 7.44 -1.60
N THR A 101 13.12 8.59 -0.95
CA THR A 101 13.63 9.86 -1.48
C THR A 101 15.15 9.87 -1.60
N MET A 102 15.87 9.39 -0.59
CA MET A 102 17.34 9.30 -0.61
C MET A 102 17.83 8.37 -1.72
N LEU A 103 17.18 7.22 -1.92
CA LEU A 103 17.54 6.28 -2.98
C LEU A 103 17.39 6.92 -4.37
N GLN A 104 16.49 7.89 -4.55
CA GLN A 104 16.36 8.62 -5.83
C GLN A 104 17.57 9.51 -6.11
N THR A 105 18.23 10.05 -5.07
CA THR A 105 19.40 10.95 -5.24
C THR A 105 20.70 10.21 -5.51
N LEU A 106 20.75 8.90 -5.24
CA LEU A 106 21.95 8.08 -5.49
C LEU A 106 22.25 7.96 -6.98
N SER A 107 23.53 8.00 -7.33
CA SER A 107 24.01 7.86 -8.71
C SER A 107 23.82 6.44 -9.26
N GLY A 108 23.67 6.32 -10.58
CA GLY A 108 23.61 5.05 -11.30
C GLY A 108 22.26 4.32 -11.25
N GLN A 109 22.27 3.07 -11.69
CA GLN A 109 21.09 2.21 -11.77
C GLN A 109 20.85 1.49 -10.44
N LYS A 110 19.60 1.48 -9.97
CA LYS A 110 19.22 0.87 -8.69
C LYS A 110 18.19 -0.23 -8.92
N ILE A 111 18.41 -1.39 -8.33
CA ILE A 111 17.47 -2.51 -8.26
C ILE A 111 17.19 -2.73 -6.78
N ILE A 112 15.94 -2.53 -6.37
CA ILE A 112 15.55 -2.59 -4.96
C ILE A 112 14.43 -3.62 -4.82
N THR A 113 14.59 -4.55 -3.88
CA THR A 113 13.50 -5.39 -3.41
C THR A 113 12.94 -4.82 -2.12
N THR A 114 11.62 -4.89 -1.95
CA THR A 114 10.94 -4.32 -0.78
C THR A 114 9.62 -5.05 -0.53
N HIS A 115 9.31 -5.25 0.74
CA HIS A 115 7.98 -5.62 1.23
C HIS A 115 7.30 -4.45 1.95
N SER A 116 7.87 -3.25 1.90
CA SER A 116 7.37 -2.06 2.58
C SER A 116 6.53 -1.19 1.68
N GLY A 117 5.25 -1.07 2.03
CA GLY A 117 4.35 -0.09 1.41
C GLY A 117 4.81 1.35 1.63
N ASP A 118 5.45 1.64 2.76
CA ASP A 118 5.97 2.98 3.06
C ASP A 118 7.09 3.39 2.09
N LEU A 119 7.96 2.46 1.66
CA LEU A 119 8.96 2.73 0.62
C LEU A 119 8.27 2.92 -0.73
N LEU A 120 7.37 2.00 -1.11
CA LEU A 120 6.68 2.02 -2.41
C LEU A 120 5.86 3.29 -2.63
N ALA A 121 5.26 3.86 -1.59
CA ALA A 121 4.52 5.13 -1.67
C ALA A 121 5.39 6.30 -2.15
N GLY A 122 6.70 6.25 -1.92
CA GLY A 122 7.67 7.25 -2.37
C GLY A 122 8.18 7.04 -3.80
N VAL A 123 7.86 5.92 -4.45
CA VAL A 123 8.40 5.53 -5.75
C VAL A 123 7.36 5.74 -6.86
N PRO A 124 7.73 6.28 -8.04
CA PRO A 124 6.79 6.39 -9.17
C PRO A 124 6.28 5.01 -9.61
N LEU A 125 4.98 4.89 -9.88
CA LEU A 125 4.36 3.61 -10.27
C LEU A 125 5.01 2.95 -11.49
N THR A 126 5.52 3.73 -12.46
CA THR A 126 6.20 3.23 -13.67
C THR A 126 7.52 2.52 -13.38
N LYS A 127 8.12 2.75 -12.20
CA LYS A 127 9.37 2.11 -11.75
C LYS A 127 9.13 0.85 -10.92
N ILE A 128 7.88 0.54 -10.59
CA ILE A 128 7.53 -0.64 -9.80
C ILE A 128 7.45 -1.87 -10.70
N ARG A 129 7.96 -2.99 -10.18
CA ARG A 129 7.80 -4.33 -10.76
C ARG A 129 7.18 -5.20 -9.68
N ARG A 130 5.93 -5.63 -9.89
CA ARG A 130 5.23 -6.51 -8.94
C ARG A 130 5.50 -7.95 -9.32
N LEU A 131 6.05 -8.70 -8.37
CA LEU A 131 6.22 -10.15 -8.50
C LEU A 131 5.06 -10.85 -7.79
N SER A 132 4.45 -11.80 -8.48
CA SER A 132 3.39 -12.66 -7.92
C SER A 132 3.67 -14.10 -8.27
N ARG A 133 3.28 -15.03 -7.40
CA ARG A 133 3.33 -16.47 -7.71
C ARG A 133 1.92 -16.91 -8.10
N ARG A 134 1.81 -17.70 -9.17
CA ARG A 134 0.56 -18.34 -9.58
C ARG A 134 0.86 -19.74 -10.10
N ASN A 135 0.21 -20.75 -9.56
CA ASN A 135 0.44 -22.17 -9.93
C ASN A 135 1.92 -22.59 -9.87
N GLY A 136 2.68 -22.07 -8.90
CA GLY A 136 4.12 -22.34 -8.76
C GLY A 136 5.05 -21.48 -9.61
N GLU A 137 4.54 -20.80 -10.63
CA GLU A 137 5.31 -19.91 -11.50
C GLU A 137 5.36 -18.48 -10.97
N ILE A 138 6.50 -17.80 -11.15
CA ILE A 138 6.63 -16.37 -10.83
C ILE A 138 6.23 -15.56 -12.06
N ARG A 139 5.26 -14.67 -11.89
CA ARG A 139 4.84 -13.69 -12.90
C ARG A 139 5.32 -12.30 -12.50
N VAL A 140 5.87 -11.59 -13.48
CA VAL A 140 6.33 -10.21 -13.35
C VAL A 140 5.30 -9.30 -13.98
N HIS A 141 4.84 -8.31 -13.23
CA HIS A 141 3.87 -7.32 -13.69
C HIS A 141 4.50 -5.92 -13.64
N GLN A 142 4.22 -5.12 -14.65
CA GLN A 142 4.75 -3.76 -14.79
C GLN A 142 3.75 -2.92 -15.58
N ILE A 143 3.74 -1.62 -15.30
CA ILE A 143 2.99 -0.67 -16.13
C ILE A 143 3.72 -0.51 -17.46
N GLY A 144 3.03 -0.84 -18.55
CA GLY A 144 3.52 -0.62 -19.91
C GLY A 144 3.67 0.87 -20.25
N GLU A 145 4.59 1.17 -21.15
CA GLU A 145 4.76 2.54 -21.65
C GLU A 145 3.54 2.99 -22.45
N GLY A 146 3.12 4.24 -22.24
CA GLY A 146 1.98 4.83 -22.95
C GLY A 146 0.58 4.32 -22.54
N VAL A 147 0.48 3.38 -21.59
CA VAL A 147 -0.81 2.86 -21.10
C VAL A 147 -1.64 3.94 -20.39
N PHE A 148 -0.97 4.86 -19.70
CA PHE A 148 -1.60 5.94 -18.95
C PHE A 148 -1.08 7.29 -19.41
N THR A 149 -1.97 8.27 -19.44
CA THR A 149 -1.59 9.69 -19.56
C THR A 149 -0.91 10.18 -18.28
N LYS A 150 -0.20 11.31 -18.35
CA LYS A 150 0.45 11.91 -17.18
C LYS A 150 -0.54 12.26 -16.06
N GLU A 151 -1.73 12.76 -16.41
CA GLU A 151 -2.77 13.08 -15.42
C GLU A 151 -3.35 11.83 -14.75
N GLU A 152 -3.52 10.74 -15.50
CA GLU A 152 -3.98 9.47 -14.94
C GLU A 152 -2.96 8.88 -13.98
N LEU A 153 -1.68 8.84 -14.38
CA LEU A 153 -0.60 8.40 -13.49
C LEU A 153 -0.55 9.24 -12.22
N ARG A 154 -0.69 10.58 -12.33
CA ARG A 154 -0.69 11.47 -11.16
C ARG A 154 -1.82 11.14 -10.18
N LYS A 155 -3.03 10.84 -10.66
CA LYS A 155 -4.18 10.46 -9.82
C LYS A 155 -3.97 9.08 -9.18
N LEU A 156 -3.46 8.11 -9.94
CA LEU A 156 -3.17 6.76 -9.43
C LEU A 156 -2.05 6.77 -8.39
N ASP A 157 -0.97 7.51 -8.66
CA ASP A 157 0.14 7.75 -7.72
C ASP A 157 -0.38 8.33 -6.40
N TYR A 158 -1.32 9.27 -6.45
CA TYR A 158 -1.94 9.85 -5.25
C TYR A 158 -2.71 8.81 -4.43
N GLN A 159 -3.51 7.97 -5.09
CA GLN A 159 -4.26 6.90 -4.43
C GLN A 159 -3.35 5.86 -3.75
N VAL A 160 -2.26 5.47 -4.42
CA VAL A 160 -1.27 4.54 -3.87
C VAL A 160 -0.51 5.18 -2.70
N ARG A 161 -0.26 6.49 -2.74
CA ARG A 161 0.31 7.23 -1.62
C ARG A 161 -0.62 7.29 -0.40
N LEU A 162 -1.92 7.51 -0.60
CA LEU A 162 -2.92 7.55 0.48
C LEU A 162 -2.99 6.21 1.24
N SER A 163 -2.97 5.10 0.49
CA SER A 163 -2.97 3.75 1.06
C SER A 163 -1.61 3.26 1.57
N ARG A 164 -0.59 4.13 1.55
CA ARG A 164 0.81 3.79 1.89
C ARG A 164 1.32 2.55 1.16
N GLY A 165 1.00 2.41 -0.13
CA GLY A 165 1.47 1.31 -0.96
C GLY A 165 0.88 -0.08 -0.64
N SER A 166 0.06 -0.22 0.40
CA SER A 166 -0.51 -1.50 0.83
C SER A 166 -1.29 -2.20 -0.29
N LEU A 167 -2.02 -1.42 -1.11
CA LEU A 167 -2.81 -1.91 -2.24
C LEU A 167 -1.98 -2.67 -3.28
N LEU A 168 -0.68 -2.39 -3.39
CA LEU A 168 0.19 -3.06 -4.36
C LEU A 168 0.50 -4.51 -3.96
N PHE A 169 0.31 -4.86 -2.70
CA PHE A 169 0.54 -6.23 -2.19
C PHE A 169 -0.72 -7.10 -2.24
N SER A 170 -1.89 -6.52 -2.52
CA SER A 170 -3.15 -7.27 -2.58
C SER A 170 -3.14 -8.29 -3.72
N ARG A 171 -3.82 -9.42 -3.50
CA ARG A 171 -4.20 -10.38 -4.53
C ARG A 171 -5.42 -9.91 -5.31
N CYS A 172 -6.35 -9.26 -4.61
CA CYS A 172 -7.58 -8.73 -5.20
C CYS A 172 -7.95 -7.35 -4.62
N TRP A 173 -8.54 -6.50 -5.44
CA TRP A 173 -9.14 -5.24 -5.04
C TRP A 173 -10.66 -5.32 -5.07
N LEU A 174 -11.29 -5.00 -3.94
CA LEU A 174 -12.73 -4.78 -3.85
C LEU A 174 -13.00 -3.29 -4.09
N LEU A 175 -13.48 -2.97 -5.27
CA LEU A 175 -13.69 -1.61 -5.74
C LEU A 175 -15.09 -1.14 -5.36
N VAL A 176 -15.16 -0.05 -4.60
CA VAL A 176 -16.41 0.51 -4.08
C VAL A 176 -16.57 1.99 -4.40
N GLU A 177 -17.81 2.48 -4.37
CA GLU A 177 -18.11 3.88 -4.71
C GLU A 177 -17.66 4.85 -3.61
N GLY A 178 -17.89 4.57 -2.33
CA GLY A 178 -17.65 5.52 -1.26
C GLY A 178 -17.21 4.94 0.09
N GLU A 179 -17.19 5.82 1.09
CA GLU A 179 -16.80 5.52 2.48
C GLU A 179 -17.76 4.53 3.15
N THR A 180 -19.06 4.58 2.83
CA THR A 180 -20.09 3.71 3.40
C THR A 180 -19.76 2.25 3.13
N GLU A 181 -19.54 1.88 1.87
CA GLU A 181 -19.18 0.52 1.45
C GLU A 181 -17.78 0.14 1.90
N GLY A 182 -16.85 1.10 1.85
CA GLY A 182 -15.48 0.95 2.33
C GLY A 182 -15.41 0.57 3.81
N THR A 183 -16.38 1.01 4.61
CA THR A 183 -16.51 0.66 6.03
C THR A 183 -17.35 -0.61 6.23
N LEU A 184 -18.47 -0.73 5.53
CA LEU A 184 -19.45 -1.79 5.71
C LEU A 184 -18.94 -3.16 5.25
N LEU A 185 -18.32 -3.25 4.07
CA LEU A 185 -17.92 -4.53 3.47
C LEU A 185 -16.82 -5.26 4.26
N PRO A 186 -15.75 -4.59 4.75
CA PRO A 186 -14.77 -5.23 5.63
C PRO A 186 -15.39 -5.76 6.92
N GLU A 187 -16.31 -5.00 7.54
CA GLU A 187 -16.99 -5.44 8.76
C GLU A 187 -17.95 -6.60 8.51
N CYS A 188 -18.69 -6.59 7.40
CA CYS A 188 -19.51 -7.72 6.97
C CYS A 188 -18.65 -8.98 6.78
N ALA A 189 -17.47 -8.85 6.16
CA ALA A 189 -16.54 -9.96 5.98
C ALA A 189 -16.08 -10.51 7.34
N ARG A 190 -15.73 -9.62 8.28
CA ARG A 190 -15.35 -9.99 9.65
C ARG A 190 -16.47 -10.77 10.36
N ILE A 191 -17.72 -10.31 10.27
CA ILE A 191 -18.89 -11.00 10.86
C ILE A 191 -19.09 -12.40 10.23
N LEU A 192 -18.86 -12.52 8.91
CA LEU A 192 -18.91 -13.80 8.20
C LEU A 192 -17.73 -14.74 8.55
N GLY A 193 -16.72 -14.26 9.27
CA GLY A 193 -15.50 -14.98 9.60
C GLY A 193 -14.49 -15.02 8.45
N CYS A 194 -14.55 -14.03 7.55
CA CYS A 194 -13.59 -13.81 6.48
C CYS A 194 -12.70 -12.63 6.85
N ASP A 195 -11.40 -12.88 6.98
CA ASP A 195 -10.39 -11.84 7.14
C ASP A 195 -9.90 -11.41 5.76
N LEU A 196 -10.36 -10.25 5.29
CA LEU A 196 -10.01 -9.73 3.97
C LEU A 196 -8.49 -9.51 3.84
N ASP A 197 -7.81 -9.05 4.88
CA ASP A 197 -6.38 -8.79 4.85
C ASP A 197 -5.60 -10.11 4.72
N ALA A 198 -6.01 -11.15 5.46
CA ALA A 198 -5.41 -12.47 5.36
C ALA A 198 -5.60 -13.13 3.98
N GLU A 199 -6.74 -12.86 3.32
CA GLU A 199 -7.00 -13.30 1.94
C GLU A 199 -6.26 -12.43 0.90
N GLY A 200 -5.66 -11.32 1.31
CA GLY A 200 -5.00 -10.36 0.42
C GLY A 200 -6.00 -9.54 -0.40
N ILE A 201 -7.15 -9.23 0.17
CA ILE A 201 -8.21 -8.39 -0.42
C ILE A 201 -8.14 -7.00 0.18
N SER A 202 -8.04 -5.97 -0.65
CA SER A 202 -8.09 -4.59 -0.18
C SER A 202 -9.30 -3.86 -0.75
N CYS A 203 -10.05 -3.18 0.12
CA CYS A 203 -11.19 -2.35 -0.29
C CYS A 203 -10.69 -0.97 -0.74
N ILE A 204 -11.09 -0.53 -1.93
CA ILE A 204 -10.62 0.72 -2.54
C ILE A 204 -11.81 1.53 -3.05
N GLU A 205 -11.91 2.77 -2.58
CA GLU A 205 -12.83 3.75 -3.13
C GLU A 205 -12.35 4.23 -4.51
N PHE A 206 -13.22 4.13 -5.53
CA PHE A 206 -12.88 4.57 -6.89
C PHE A 206 -13.46 5.93 -7.29
N SER A 207 -14.32 6.56 -6.49
CA SER A 207 -14.97 7.85 -6.84
C SER A 207 -13.98 8.94 -7.24
N GLN A 208 -12.81 9.01 -6.57
CA GLN A 208 -11.83 10.09 -6.75
C GLN A 208 -11.01 9.94 -8.03
N VAL A 209 -10.79 8.71 -8.49
CA VAL A 209 -9.90 8.41 -9.63
C VAL A 209 -10.72 7.98 -10.86
N GLY A 210 -11.77 7.20 -10.64
CA GLY A 210 -12.61 6.57 -11.64
C GLY A 210 -12.30 5.08 -11.81
N VAL A 211 -13.35 4.27 -11.88
CA VAL A 211 -13.29 2.80 -11.92
C VAL A 211 -12.40 2.26 -13.05
N GLU A 212 -12.50 2.83 -14.25
CA GLU A 212 -11.73 2.41 -15.43
C GLU A 212 -10.22 2.46 -15.19
N LYS A 213 -9.71 3.54 -14.57
CA LYS A 213 -8.27 3.76 -14.39
C LYS A 213 -7.71 2.81 -13.34
N ILE A 214 -8.50 2.55 -12.29
CA ILE A 214 -8.12 1.60 -11.24
C ILE A 214 -8.12 0.18 -11.80
N ILE A 215 -9.11 -0.21 -12.61
CA ILE A 215 -9.12 -1.52 -13.28
C ILE A 215 -7.91 -1.68 -14.20
N LYS A 216 -7.62 -0.68 -15.05
CA LYS A 216 -6.43 -0.70 -15.90
C LYS A 216 -5.15 -0.88 -15.09
N LEU A 217 -5.03 -0.20 -13.95
CA LEU A 217 -3.87 -0.35 -13.08
C LEU A 217 -3.80 -1.75 -12.46
N ALA A 218 -4.92 -2.28 -11.99
CA ALA A 218 -5.01 -3.63 -11.45
C ALA A 218 -4.55 -4.67 -12.49
N ASP A 219 -5.01 -4.53 -13.73
CA ASP A 219 -4.63 -5.43 -14.83
C ASP A 219 -3.14 -5.34 -15.17
N GLN A 220 -2.56 -4.13 -15.25
CA GLN A 220 -1.12 -3.93 -15.48
C GLN A 220 -0.24 -4.50 -14.36
N LEU A 221 -0.78 -4.55 -13.13
CA LEU A 221 -0.09 -5.08 -11.96
C LEU A 221 -0.44 -6.53 -11.64
N GLY A 222 -1.34 -7.17 -12.40
CA GLY A 222 -1.80 -8.53 -12.16
C GLY A 222 -2.55 -8.71 -10.84
N ILE A 223 -3.34 -7.72 -10.46
CA ILE A 223 -4.20 -7.72 -9.28
C ILE A 223 -5.63 -7.99 -9.76
N ALA A 224 -6.28 -9.00 -9.19
CA ALA A 224 -7.68 -9.27 -9.51
C ALA A 224 -8.57 -8.13 -8.98
N TRP A 225 -9.76 -7.93 -9.52
CA TRP A 225 -10.64 -6.86 -9.08
C TRP A 225 -12.09 -7.29 -9.10
N PHE A 226 -12.88 -6.73 -8.19
CA PHE A 226 -14.34 -6.91 -8.11
C PHE A 226 -14.98 -5.54 -7.86
N VAL A 227 -15.92 -5.12 -8.71
CA VAL A 227 -16.62 -3.83 -8.60
C VAL A 227 -17.98 -4.02 -7.97
N VAL A 228 -18.27 -3.22 -6.95
CA VAL A 228 -19.61 -3.00 -6.43
C VAL A 228 -20.07 -1.61 -6.90
N ALA A 229 -21.26 -1.53 -7.49
CA ALA A 229 -21.85 -0.29 -7.97
C ALA A 229 -23.30 -0.15 -7.51
N ASP A 230 -23.73 1.09 -7.29
CA ASP A 230 -25.08 1.44 -6.92
C ASP A 230 -26.04 1.25 -8.10
N ASN A 231 -27.32 1.03 -7.79
CA ASN A 231 -28.36 0.92 -8.79
C ASN A 231 -28.98 2.29 -9.08
N ASP A 232 -28.13 3.22 -9.53
CA ASP A 232 -28.53 4.55 -9.99
C ASP A 232 -27.84 4.90 -11.34
N GLN A 233 -28.10 6.10 -11.86
CA GLN A 233 -27.57 6.50 -13.16
C GLN A 233 -26.02 6.56 -13.18
N ALA A 234 -25.38 6.91 -12.06
CA ALA A 234 -23.93 6.98 -11.95
C ALA A 234 -23.33 5.57 -11.83
N GLY A 235 -23.91 4.71 -10.99
CA GLY A 235 -23.53 3.32 -10.82
C GLY A 235 -23.64 2.52 -12.12
N LEU A 236 -24.68 2.73 -12.93
CA LEU A 236 -24.80 2.12 -14.27
C LEU A 236 -23.71 2.60 -15.25
N SER A 237 -23.24 3.84 -15.12
CA SER A 237 -22.11 4.36 -15.89
C SER A 237 -20.80 3.70 -15.46
N TYR A 238 -20.61 3.49 -14.16
CA TYR A 238 -19.46 2.75 -13.63
C TYR A 238 -19.48 1.29 -14.06
N GLU A 239 -20.64 0.63 -14.02
CA GLU A 239 -20.82 -0.74 -14.51
C GLU A 239 -20.47 -0.85 -15.99
N THR A 240 -20.95 0.08 -16.82
CA THR A 240 -20.64 0.13 -18.26
C THR A 240 -19.14 0.33 -18.49
N SER A 241 -18.52 1.23 -17.72
CA SER A 241 -17.08 1.49 -17.78
C SER A 241 -16.27 0.25 -17.38
N ALA A 242 -16.66 -0.45 -16.31
CA ALA A 242 -16.02 -1.68 -15.86
C ALA A 242 -16.20 -2.83 -16.86
N LYS A 243 -17.40 -2.99 -17.44
CA LYS A 243 -17.67 -3.98 -18.50
C LYS A 243 -16.76 -3.81 -19.71
N SER A 244 -16.44 -2.58 -20.08
CA SER A 244 -15.49 -2.29 -21.17
C SER A 244 -14.07 -2.79 -20.91
N GLN A 245 -13.72 -3.03 -19.64
CA GLN A 245 -12.38 -3.47 -19.22
C GLN A 245 -12.33 -4.98 -18.90
N LEU A 246 -13.40 -5.75 -19.12
CA LEU A 246 -13.42 -7.17 -18.79
C LEU A 246 -12.44 -8.02 -19.61
N ASP A 247 -12.03 -7.58 -20.81
CA ASP A 247 -11.06 -8.31 -21.65
C ASP A 247 -11.36 -9.82 -21.79
N GLY A 248 -12.64 -10.15 -22.06
CA GLY A 248 -13.12 -11.53 -22.17
C GLY A 248 -13.49 -12.24 -20.86
N ARG A 249 -13.27 -11.60 -19.69
CA ARG A 249 -13.71 -12.11 -18.38
C ARG A 249 -15.24 -12.02 -18.24
N PRO A 250 -15.89 -12.99 -17.58
CA PRO A 250 -17.32 -12.94 -17.33
C PRO A 250 -17.69 -11.82 -16.35
N ALA A 251 -18.68 -11.00 -16.71
CA ALA A 251 -19.10 -9.87 -15.88
C ALA A 251 -19.59 -10.30 -14.48
N SER A 252 -20.24 -11.47 -14.38
CA SER A 252 -20.78 -12.02 -13.13
C SER A 252 -19.73 -12.26 -12.05
N ASP A 253 -18.47 -12.45 -12.46
CA ASP A 253 -17.39 -12.81 -11.55
C ASP A 253 -16.62 -11.56 -11.08
N HIS A 254 -16.89 -10.40 -11.69
CA HIS A 254 -16.12 -9.18 -11.50
C HIS A 254 -16.96 -7.96 -11.14
N ILE A 255 -18.27 -7.96 -11.40
CA ILE A 255 -19.12 -6.78 -11.26
C ILE A 255 -20.44 -7.18 -10.62
N LYS A 256 -20.83 -6.46 -9.57
CA LYS A 256 -22.16 -6.56 -8.98
C LYS A 256 -22.77 -5.18 -8.78
N VAL A 257 -23.90 -4.96 -9.44
CA VAL A 257 -24.79 -3.83 -9.15
C VAL A 257 -25.73 -4.23 -8.02
N LEU A 258 -26.00 -3.30 -7.11
CA LEU A 258 -26.98 -3.51 -6.04
C LEU A 258 -28.37 -3.79 -6.59
N ASP A 259 -29.19 -4.50 -5.82
CA ASP A 259 -30.54 -4.83 -6.28
C ASP A 259 -31.44 -3.58 -6.27
N HIS A 260 -31.19 -2.62 -5.35
CA HIS A 260 -32.01 -1.41 -5.17
C HIS A 260 -31.19 -0.20 -4.73
N GLY A 261 -31.33 0.92 -5.45
CA GLY A 261 -30.79 2.22 -5.04
C GLY A 261 -29.29 2.22 -4.71
N ASP A 262 -28.91 3.12 -3.79
CA ASP A 262 -27.59 3.16 -3.17
C ASP A 262 -27.51 2.18 -1.99
N MET A 263 -26.31 2.03 -1.42
CA MET A 263 -26.07 1.14 -0.29
C MET A 263 -27.00 1.40 0.90
N GLU A 264 -27.31 2.66 1.21
CA GLU A 264 -28.22 3.00 2.30
C GLU A 264 -29.67 2.58 2.02
N VAL A 265 -30.19 2.81 0.81
CA VAL A 265 -31.53 2.36 0.41
C VAL A 265 -31.60 0.84 0.40
N PHE A 266 -30.56 0.16 -0.11
CA PHE A 266 -30.44 -1.29 -0.05
C PHE A 266 -30.54 -1.81 1.39
N LEU A 267 -29.75 -1.27 2.31
CA LEU A 267 -29.77 -1.67 3.73
C LEU A 267 -31.13 -1.43 4.39
N CYS A 268 -31.81 -0.34 4.02
CA CYS A 268 -33.16 -0.07 4.53
C CYS A 268 -34.16 -1.16 4.13
N ILE A 269 -34.07 -1.64 2.87
CA ILE A 269 -34.95 -2.70 2.34
C ILE A 269 -34.63 -4.05 2.99
N GLU A 270 -33.36 -4.33 3.27
CA GLU A 270 -32.90 -5.54 3.98
C GLU A 270 -33.21 -5.55 5.49
N GLY A 271 -34.01 -4.61 5.98
CA GLY A 271 -34.53 -4.60 7.36
C GLY A 271 -33.80 -3.68 8.32
N PHE A 272 -32.80 -2.91 7.87
CA PHE A 272 -32.08 -1.95 8.73
C PHE A 272 -32.65 -0.54 8.71
N GLY A 273 -33.81 -0.33 8.06
CA GLY A 273 -34.39 1.01 7.84
C GLY A 273 -34.73 1.78 9.12
N SER A 274 -34.96 1.11 10.25
CA SER A 274 -35.23 1.77 11.54
C SER A 274 -34.08 2.64 12.02
N ILE A 275 -32.83 2.25 11.73
CA ILE A 275 -31.63 3.03 12.06
C ILE A 275 -31.64 4.35 11.29
N TYR A 276 -32.02 4.27 10.01
CA TYR A 276 -32.08 5.43 9.13
C TYR A 276 -33.23 6.36 9.51
N GLU A 277 -34.42 5.83 9.81
CA GLU A 277 -35.58 6.60 10.30
C GLU A 277 -35.26 7.38 11.59
N ALA A 278 -34.62 6.72 12.57
CA ALA A 278 -34.28 7.33 13.85
C ALA A 278 -33.29 8.50 13.73
N SER A 279 -32.54 8.57 12.62
CA SER A 279 -31.54 9.61 12.38
C SER A 279 -32.06 10.83 11.60
N VAL A 280 -33.31 10.80 11.11
CA VAL A 280 -33.92 11.94 10.40
C VAL A 280 -34.29 13.02 11.40
N ALA A 281 -33.83 14.26 11.16
CA ALA A 281 -34.19 15.40 11.99
C ALA A 281 -35.69 15.70 11.90
N SER A 282 -36.34 15.98 13.04
CA SER A 282 -37.80 16.23 13.11
C SER A 282 -38.30 17.33 12.16
N GLN A 283 -37.43 18.28 11.82
CA GLN A 283 -37.73 19.38 10.89
C GLN A 283 -37.81 18.95 9.42
N LYS A 284 -37.16 17.84 9.05
CA LYS A 284 -37.14 17.29 7.68
C LYS A 284 -38.09 16.11 7.49
N SER A 285 -38.70 15.60 8.54
CA SER A 285 -39.67 14.49 8.47
C SER A 285 -40.86 14.79 7.55
N SER A 286 -41.22 16.07 7.38
CA SER A 286 -42.26 16.53 6.45
C SER A 286 -41.91 16.40 4.95
N GLN A 287 -40.63 16.14 4.64
CA GLN A 287 -40.15 15.93 3.27
C GLN A 287 -40.34 14.47 2.82
N VAL A 288 -40.51 13.54 3.75
CA VAL A 288 -40.78 12.13 3.47
C VAL A 288 -42.29 11.96 3.28
N LYS A 289 -42.72 11.91 2.02
CA LYS A 289 -44.13 11.86 1.61
C LYS A 289 -44.53 10.53 0.97
N ALA A 290 -43.55 9.74 0.54
CA ALA A 290 -43.79 8.45 -0.08
C ALA A 290 -44.33 7.41 0.93
N THR A 291 -44.97 6.36 0.43
CA THR A 291 -45.52 5.30 1.25
C THR A 291 -44.42 4.49 1.92
N LYS A 292 -44.50 4.32 3.25
CA LYS A 292 -43.54 3.56 4.06
C LYS A 292 -43.29 2.17 3.48
N GLY A 293 -42.01 1.79 3.37
CA GLY A 293 -41.58 0.49 2.85
C GLY A 293 -41.34 0.44 1.33
N THR A 294 -41.65 1.52 0.58
CA THR A 294 -41.27 1.61 -0.85
C THR A 294 -39.82 2.07 -1.02
N SER A 295 -39.18 1.73 -2.15
CA SER A 295 -37.82 2.24 -2.47
C SER A 295 -37.77 3.78 -2.49
N LEU A 296 -38.83 4.43 -2.98
CA LEU A 296 -38.94 5.90 -2.98
C LEU A 296 -39.01 6.49 -1.57
N TYR A 297 -39.65 5.79 -0.63
CA TYR A 297 -39.66 6.19 0.79
C TYR A 297 -38.26 6.13 1.39
N TRP A 298 -37.56 5.01 1.20
CA TRP A 298 -36.21 4.86 1.72
C TRP A 298 -35.25 5.89 1.14
N LYS A 299 -35.36 6.19 -0.16
CA LYS A 299 -34.60 7.29 -0.78
C LYS A 299 -34.89 8.65 -0.15
N GLN A 300 -36.15 8.97 0.13
CA GLN A 300 -36.50 10.21 0.82
C GLN A 300 -35.98 10.24 2.27
N VAL A 301 -35.98 9.10 2.96
CA VAL A 301 -35.43 8.97 4.31
C VAL A 301 -33.93 9.20 4.31
N THR A 302 -33.17 8.57 3.40
CA THR A 302 -31.72 8.72 3.29
C THR A 302 -31.32 10.13 2.85
N ASP A 303 -32.05 10.74 1.90
CA ASP A 303 -31.85 12.13 1.46
C ASP A 303 -32.13 13.16 2.58
N ALA A 304 -33.10 12.86 3.46
CA ALA A 304 -33.44 13.73 4.58
C ALA A 304 -32.39 13.71 5.71
N GLN A 305 -31.43 12.78 5.68
CA GLN A 305 -30.38 12.71 6.69
C GLN A 305 -29.39 13.87 6.57
N SER A 306 -28.68 14.13 7.67
CA SER A 306 -27.51 15.02 7.60
C SER A 306 -26.34 14.28 6.96
N LYS A 307 -25.48 14.98 6.22
CA LYS A 307 -24.27 14.36 5.61
C LYS A 307 -23.39 13.63 6.63
N ASN A 308 -23.32 14.15 7.86
CA ASN A 308 -22.53 13.55 8.94
C ASN A 308 -23.17 12.29 9.54
N ALA A 309 -24.43 12.00 9.25
CA ALA A 309 -25.12 10.81 9.77
C ALA A 309 -24.81 9.55 8.95
N LYS A 310 -24.39 9.67 7.68
CA LYS A 310 -24.18 8.52 6.79
C LYS A 310 -23.16 7.50 7.35
N PRO A 311 -21.91 7.88 7.70
CA PRO A 311 -20.93 6.91 8.21
C PRO A 311 -21.35 6.34 9.57
N ARG A 312 -21.95 7.18 10.43
CA ARG A 312 -22.44 6.75 11.75
C ARG A 312 -23.55 5.70 11.64
N ASN A 313 -24.48 5.90 10.70
CA ASN A 313 -25.57 4.95 10.48
C ASN A 313 -25.04 3.63 9.91
N ALA A 314 -24.07 3.68 8.99
CA ALA A 314 -23.40 2.49 8.47
C ALA A 314 -22.75 1.66 9.60
N LEU A 315 -22.07 2.31 10.55
CA LEU A 315 -21.52 1.62 11.72
C LEU A 315 -22.62 1.04 12.63
N ALA A 316 -23.71 1.76 12.86
CA ALA A 316 -24.83 1.24 13.65
C ALA A 316 -25.49 0.01 12.98
N VAL A 317 -25.52 -0.03 11.65
CA VAL A 317 -25.97 -1.19 10.88
C VAL A 317 -25.02 -2.37 11.10
N VAL A 318 -23.69 -2.15 11.03
CA VAL A 318 -22.68 -3.18 11.33
C VAL A 318 -22.87 -3.75 12.74
N ASP A 319 -23.10 -2.90 13.74
CA ASP A 319 -23.32 -3.34 15.13
C ASP A 319 -24.57 -4.22 15.24
N GLU A 320 -25.63 -3.90 14.51
CA GLU A 320 -26.85 -4.70 14.50
C GLU A 320 -26.67 -6.04 13.77
N MET A 321 -25.97 -6.04 12.62
CA MET A 321 -25.56 -7.27 11.93
C MET A 321 -24.72 -8.16 12.85
N ALA A 322 -23.78 -7.58 13.59
CA ALA A 322 -22.90 -8.32 14.49
C ALA A 322 -23.67 -9.01 15.63
N LYS A 323 -24.72 -8.39 16.18
CA LYS A 323 -25.59 -9.02 17.19
C LYS A 323 -26.33 -10.24 16.65
N GLN A 324 -26.71 -10.19 15.38
CA GLN A 324 -27.41 -11.28 14.69
C GLN A 324 -26.45 -12.34 14.12
N GLY A 325 -25.14 -12.07 14.18
CA GLY A 325 -24.09 -12.95 13.65
C GLY A 325 -24.15 -13.09 12.13
N LYS A 326 -23.71 -14.25 11.61
CA LYS A 326 -23.64 -14.48 10.15
C LYS A 326 -24.98 -14.34 9.44
N ALA A 327 -26.08 -14.67 10.11
CA ALA A 327 -27.43 -14.57 9.55
C ALA A 327 -27.93 -13.11 9.43
N GLY A 328 -27.30 -12.18 10.15
CA GLY A 328 -27.62 -10.75 10.05
C GLY A 328 -27.03 -10.08 8.83
N VAL A 329 -26.04 -10.67 8.16
CA VAL A 329 -25.44 -10.09 6.96
C VAL A 329 -26.32 -10.41 5.74
N PRO A 330 -26.79 -9.39 4.98
CA PRO A 330 -27.58 -9.59 3.77
C PRO A 330 -26.91 -10.55 2.78
N THR A 331 -27.71 -11.43 2.18
CA THR A 331 -27.24 -12.46 1.25
C THR A 331 -26.42 -11.86 0.10
N LEU A 332 -26.83 -10.68 -0.40
CA LEU A 332 -26.10 -9.96 -1.44
C LEU A 332 -24.66 -9.62 -1.03
N LEU A 333 -24.46 -9.05 0.17
CA LEU A 333 -23.14 -8.68 0.68
C LEU A 333 -22.28 -9.93 0.93
N SER A 334 -22.89 -11.00 1.45
CA SER A 334 -22.23 -12.29 1.63
C SER A 334 -21.72 -12.86 0.30
N ASN A 335 -22.53 -12.79 -0.76
CA ASN A 335 -22.15 -13.22 -2.10
C ASN A 335 -21.00 -12.39 -2.68
N ILE A 336 -21.04 -11.05 -2.55
CA ILE A 336 -19.97 -10.15 -3.00
C ILE A 336 -18.63 -10.53 -2.34
N ILE A 337 -18.64 -10.74 -1.02
CA ILE A 337 -17.44 -11.13 -0.26
C ILE A 337 -16.93 -12.50 -0.71
N GLY A 338 -17.82 -13.48 -0.88
CA GLY A 338 -17.46 -14.82 -1.33
C GLY A 338 -16.89 -14.86 -2.75
N GLN A 339 -17.45 -14.08 -3.68
CA GLN A 339 -16.93 -13.96 -5.05
C GLN A 339 -15.56 -13.27 -5.05
N THR A 340 -15.40 -12.19 -4.29
CA THR A 340 -14.11 -11.49 -4.15
C THR A 340 -13.03 -12.40 -3.55
N GLN A 341 -13.37 -13.22 -2.56
CA GLN A 341 -12.48 -14.22 -1.99
C GLN A 341 -12.07 -15.30 -3.01
N THR A 342 -13.02 -15.75 -3.83
CA THR A 342 -12.74 -16.72 -4.90
C THR A 342 -11.75 -16.15 -5.92
N LEU A 343 -11.94 -14.89 -6.33
CA LEU A 343 -11.00 -14.19 -7.22
C LEU A 343 -9.61 -14.08 -6.58
N ALA A 344 -9.53 -13.64 -5.32
CA ALA A 344 -8.26 -13.49 -4.61
C ALA A 344 -7.47 -14.79 -4.55
N ARG A 345 -8.13 -15.90 -4.21
CA ARG A 345 -7.52 -17.24 -4.15
C ARG A 345 -7.10 -17.76 -5.53
N SER A 346 -7.85 -17.46 -6.58
CA SER A 346 -7.50 -17.86 -7.96
C SER A 346 -6.27 -17.13 -8.52
N ASN A 347 -5.94 -15.97 -7.93
CA ASN A 347 -4.83 -15.11 -8.33
C ASN A 347 -3.57 -15.30 -7.46
N GLY A 348 -3.62 -16.18 -6.44
CA GLY A 348 -2.59 -16.35 -5.42
C GLY A 348 -1.66 -17.54 -5.57
#